data_AF-A0AAU5GW77-F1
#
_entry.id   AF-A0AAU5GW77-F1
#
_cell.length_a   1.000
_cell.length_b   1.000
_cell.length_c   1.000
_cell.angle_alpha   90.00
_cell.angle_beta   90.00
_cell.angle_gamma   90.00
#
_symmetry.space_group_name_H-M   'P 1'
#
loop_
_entity.id
_entity.type
_entity.pdbx_description
1 polymer ?
#
loop_
_entity_poly.entity_id
_entity_poly.type
_entity_poly.pdbx_seq_one_letter_code
_entity_poly.pdbx_strand_id
1 'polypeptide(L)'
;MLSAHERKQLETIEAALQADDPVWSDQFVTGRPRRPRARVLRAALWGVVLAVWPALLVTGIVLGVTPLVIVAATVLALSPAAAVLLILHQLCRKD
;
A
#
# COMPACT_ATOMS: atom_id res chain seq x y z
N MET A 1 32.23 -23.22 22.39
CA MET A 1 32.88 -22.91 21.09
C MET A 1 32.36 -23.93 20.08
N LEU A 2 31.80 -23.51 18.94
CA LEU A 2 31.31 -24.44 17.92
C LEU A 2 32.47 -25.25 17.31
N SER A 3 32.24 -26.54 17.15
CA SER A 3 33.12 -27.47 16.44
C SER A 3 33.20 -27.12 14.95
N ALA A 4 34.27 -27.57 14.28
CA ALA A 4 34.46 -27.34 12.85
C ALA A 4 33.32 -27.95 12.00
N HIS A 5 32.73 -29.04 12.47
CA HIS A 5 31.63 -29.70 11.77
C HIS A 5 30.36 -28.85 11.79
N GLU A 6 30.00 -28.30 12.95
CA GLU A 6 28.82 -27.45 13.08
C GLU A 6 28.96 -26.15 12.28
N ARG A 7 30.17 -25.58 12.21
CA ARG A 7 30.44 -24.42 11.34
C ARG A 7 30.17 -24.74 9.87
N LYS A 8 30.66 -25.88 9.40
CA LYS A 8 30.45 -26.32 8.02
C LYS A 8 28.97 -26.60 7.71
N GLN A 9 28.24 -27.16 8.67
CA GLN A 9 26.79 -27.35 8.53
C GLN A 9 26.06 -26.01 8.41
N LEU A 10 26.44 -25.01 9.22
CA LEU A 10 25.85 -23.68 9.15
C LEU A 10 26.13 -22.98 7.82
N GLU A 11 27.37 -23.04 7.33
CA GLU A 11 27.73 -22.48 6.00
C GLU A 11 26.90 -23.11 4.88
N THR A 12 26.63 -24.42 4.98
CA THR A 12 25.80 -25.13 3.99
C THR A 12 24.34 -24.65 4.04
N ILE A 13 23.80 -24.46 5.24
CA ILE A 13 22.43 -23.96 5.44
C ILE A 13 22.31 -22.52 4.96
N GLU A 14 23.29 -21.67 5.26
CA GLU A 14 23.34 -20.29 4.80
C GLU A 14 23.39 -20.20 3.27
N ALA A 15 24.24 -21.00 2.63
CA ALA A 15 24.31 -21.08 1.16
C ALA A 15 22.99 -21.55 0.53
N ALA A 16 22.34 -22.55 1.13
CA ALA A 16 21.05 -23.05 0.66
C ALA A 16 19.94 -21.99 0.79
N LEU A 17 19.88 -21.28 1.92
CA LEU A 17 18.91 -20.22 2.15
C LEU A 17 19.14 -19.00 1.25
N GLN A 18 20.40 -18.65 0.99
CA GLN A 18 20.77 -17.55 0.11
C GLN A 18 20.42 -17.83 -1.36
N ALA A 19 20.51 -19.10 -1.78
CA ALA A 19 20.07 -19.53 -3.10
C ALA A 19 18.55 -19.51 -3.28
N ASP A 20 17.80 -19.81 -2.22
CA ASP A 20 16.32 -19.86 -2.25
C ASP A 20 15.69 -18.44 -2.30
N ASP A 21 16.15 -17.52 -1.45
CA ASP A 21 15.69 -16.13 -1.45
C ASP A 21 16.83 -15.11 -1.25
N PRO A 22 17.46 -14.61 -2.34
CA PRO A 22 18.54 -13.65 -2.26
C PRO A 22 18.06 -12.27 -1.75
N VAL A 23 16.78 -11.93 -1.93
CA VAL A 23 16.22 -10.64 -1.52
C VAL A 23 15.88 -10.63 -0.03
N TRP A 24 15.53 -11.78 0.52
CA TRP A 24 15.32 -11.97 1.95
C TRP A 24 16.62 -12.07 2.75
N SER A 25 17.62 -12.79 2.25
CA SER A 25 18.92 -12.94 2.91
C SER A 25 19.72 -11.63 3.03
N ASP A 26 19.68 -10.77 2.01
CA ASP A 26 20.35 -9.45 2.00
C ASP A 26 19.89 -8.53 3.17
N GLN A 27 18.69 -8.77 3.71
CA GLN A 27 18.12 -8.02 4.83
C GLN A 27 18.84 -8.29 6.17
N PHE A 28 19.37 -9.50 6.33
CA PHE A 28 20.09 -9.92 7.53
C PHE A 28 21.55 -9.49 7.47
N VAL A 29 22.17 -9.60 6.29
CA VAL A 29 23.55 -9.13 6.04
C VAL A 29 23.66 -7.62 6.28
N THR A 30 22.67 -6.86 5.81
CA THR A 30 22.66 -5.39 5.96
C THR A 30 22.13 -4.90 7.31
N GLY A 31 21.69 -5.80 8.20
CA GLY A 31 21.13 -5.46 9.51
C GLY A 31 19.87 -4.59 9.46
N ARG A 32 19.22 -4.47 8.30
CA ARG A 32 18.04 -3.62 8.09
C ARG A 32 16.87 -4.48 7.62
N PRO A 33 16.01 -4.97 8.53
CA PRO A 33 14.80 -5.65 8.12
C PRO A 33 13.95 -4.70 7.27
N ARG A 34 13.65 -5.11 6.03
CA ARG A 34 12.89 -4.30 5.09
C ARG A 34 11.45 -4.22 5.62
N ARG A 35 11.12 -3.14 6.34
CA ARG A 35 9.76 -2.95 6.86
C ARG A 35 8.80 -2.97 5.66
N PRO A 36 7.79 -3.86 5.62
CA PRO A 36 6.88 -3.97 4.50
C PRO A 36 5.88 -2.80 4.51
N ARG A 37 6.36 -1.60 4.16
CA ARG A 37 5.55 -0.36 4.06
C ARG A 37 4.32 -0.58 3.17
N ALA A 38 4.45 -1.41 2.14
CA ALA A 38 3.36 -1.77 1.24
C ALA A 38 2.23 -2.60 1.88
N ARG A 39 2.49 -3.32 2.99
CA ARG A 39 1.43 -4.02 3.75
C ARG A 39 0.69 -3.05 4.66
N VAL A 40 1.40 -2.12 5.29
CA VAL A 40 0.80 -1.08 6.14
C VAL A 40 -0.11 -0.17 5.34
N LEU A 41 0.34 0.27 4.16
CA LEU A 41 -0.48 1.09 3.25
C LEU A 41 -1.72 0.33 2.74
N ARG A 42 -1.57 -0.96 2.38
CA ARG A 42 -2.72 -1.79 1.98
C ARG A 42 -3.70 -1.99 3.13
N ALA A 43 -3.22 -2.27 4.34
CA ALA A 43 -4.08 -2.41 5.52
C ALA A 43 -4.82 -1.11 5.84
N ALA A 44 -4.15 0.04 5.74
CA ALA A 44 -4.76 1.34 5.92
C ALA A 44 -5.84 1.62 4.85
N LEU A 45 -5.56 1.30 3.58
CA LEU A 45 -6.53 1.44 2.49
C LEU A 45 -7.77 0.58 2.71
N TRP A 46 -7.59 -0.69 3.09
CA TRP A 46 -8.70 -1.58 3.43
C TRP A 46 -9.49 -1.09 4.63
N GLY A 47 -8.82 -0.53 5.65
CA GLY A 47 -9.48 0.09 6.80
C GLY A 47 -10.37 1.27 6.41
N VAL A 48 -9.89 2.14 5.52
CA VAL A 48 -10.68 3.27 4.99
C VAL A 48 -11.88 2.78 4.18
N VAL A 49 -11.69 1.81 3.28
CA VAL A 49 -12.79 1.27 2.46
C VAL A 49 -13.85 0.64 3.36
N LEU A 50 -13.46 -0.21 4.31
CA LEU A 50 -14.39 -0.89 5.19
C LEU A 50 -15.11 0.05 6.17
N ALA A 51 -14.54 1.21 6.51
CA ALA A 51 -15.18 2.17 7.42
C ALA A 51 -16.06 3.19 6.67
N VAL A 52 -15.58 3.71 5.54
CA VAL A 52 -16.23 4.83 4.83
C VAL A 52 -17.44 4.37 4.02
N TRP A 53 -17.37 3.19 3.39
CA TRP A 53 -18.46 2.69 2.56
C TRP A 53 -19.75 2.42 3.34
N PRO A 54 -19.71 1.70 4.48
CA PRO A 54 -20.91 1.47 5.27
C PRO A 54 -21.50 2.76 5.84
N ALA A 55 -20.64 3.69 6.28
CA ALA A 55 -21.08 4.98 6.80
C ALA A 55 -21.81 5.81 5.73
N LEU A 56 -21.28 5.87 4.51
CA LEU A 56 -21.93 6.53 3.37
C LEU A 56 -23.25 5.86 2.99
N LEU A 57 -23.28 4.53 2.99
CA LEU A 57 -24.47 3.76 2.64
C LEU A 57 -25.60 4.00 3.65
N VAL A 58 -25.30 3.93 4.95
CA VAL A 58 -26.26 4.23 6.02
C VAL A 58 -26.72 5.69 5.95
N THR A 59 -25.79 6.62 5.76
CA THR A 59 -26.12 8.06 5.66
C THR A 59 -26.99 8.34 4.44
N GLY A 60 -26.73 7.68 3.30
CA GLY A 60 -27.55 7.77 2.09
C GLY A 60 -28.97 7.24 2.28
N ILE A 61 -29.11 6.11 2.99
CA ILE A 61 -30.42 5.54 3.36
C ILE A 61 -31.19 6.48 4.31
N VAL A 62 -30.51 6.97 5.36
CA VAL A 62 -31.13 7.81 6.40
C VAL A 62 -31.57 9.18 5.86
N LEU A 63 -30.76 9.79 4.98
CA LEU A 63 -31.10 11.09 4.37
C LEU A 63 -32.07 10.96 3.19
N GLY A 64 -32.50 9.74 2.83
CA GLY A 64 -33.42 9.50 1.72
C GLY A 64 -32.87 9.90 0.35
N VAL A 65 -31.56 10.11 0.24
CA VAL A 65 -30.89 10.51 -1.00
C VAL A 65 -30.73 9.27 -1.85
N THR A 66 -31.47 9.23 -2.97
CA THR A 66 -31.31 8.19 -3.97
C THR A 66 -29.83 8.07 -4.35
N PRO A 67 -29.31 6.85 -4.61
CA PRO A 67 -27.90 6.63 -4.98
C PRO A 67 -27.46 7.51 -6.17
N LEU A 68 -28.40 7.91 -7.02
CA LEU A 68 -28.22 8.87 -8.10
C LEU A 68 -27.72 10.26 -7.62
N VAL A 69 -28.22 10.78 -6.49
CA VAL A 69 -27.81 12.08 -5.95
C VAL A 69 -26.40 12.02 -5.37
N ILE A 70 -26.03 10.90 -4.74
CA ILE A 70 -24.67 10.68 -4.22
C ILE A 70 -23.67 10.58 -5.39
N VAL A 71 -24.03 9.84 -6.44
CA VAL A 71 -23.20 9.76 -7.67
C VAL A 71 -23.10 11.13 -8.35
N ALA A 72 -24.21 11.87 -8.47
CA ALA A 72 -24.19 13.21 -9.05
C ALA A 72 -23.33 14.19 -8.23
N ALA A 73 -23.45 14.17 -6.90
CA ALA A 73 -22.67 15.04 -6.02
C ALA A 73 -21.16 14.71 -6.06
N THR A 74 -20.79 13.43 -6.10
CA THR A 74 -19.38 13.02 -6.19
C THR A 74 -18.77 13.36 -7.54
N VAL A 75 -19.47 13.15 -8.65
CA VAL A 75 -19.04 13.56 -9.99
C VAL A 75 -18.88 15.07 -10.07
N LEU A 76 -19.83 15.84 -9.52
CA LEU A 76 -19.78 17.30 -9.51
C LEU A 76 -18.65 17.85 -8.61
N ALA A 77 -18.31 17.16 -7.52
CA ALA A 77 -17.21 17.56 -6.63
C ALA A 77 -15.82 17.16 -7.17
N LEU A 78 -15.71 16.03 -7.86
CA LEU A 78 -14.45 15.55 -8.45
C LEU A 78 -14.10 16.27 -9.77
N SER A 79 -15.12 16.72 -10.52
CA SER A 79 -14.96 17.50 -11.75
C SER A 79 -14.05 18.75 -11.60
N PRO A 80 -14.30 19.67 -10.66
CA PRO A 80 -13.46 20.85 -10.50
C PRO A 80 -12.06 20.50 -9.98
N ALA A 81 -11.94 19.50 -9.09
CA ALA A 81 -10.64 19.06 -8.59
C ALA A 81 -9.77 18.46 -9.70
N ALA A 82 -10.35 17.64 -10.58
CA ALA A 82 -9.67 17.07 -11.73
C ALA A 82 -9.31 18.14 -12.78
N ALA A 83 -10.18 19.13 -13.00
CA ALA A 83 -9.92 20.25 -13.89
C ALA A 83 -8.76 21.12 -13.39
N VAL A 84 -8.73 21.45 -12.09
CA VAL A 84 -7.63 22.21 -11.47
C VAL A 84 -6.32 21.44 -11.53
N LEU A 85 -6.34 20.13 -11.27
CA LEU A 85 -5.15 19.28 -11.37
C LEU A 85 -4.61 19.22 -12.80
N LEU A 86 -5.49 19.12 -13.80
CA LEU A 86 -5.13 19.16 -15.21
C LEU A 86 -4.55 20.52 -15.62
N ILE A 87 -5.14 21.63 -15.16
CA ILE A 87 -4.64 22.97 -15.45
C ILE A 87 -3.24 23.17 -14.84
N LEU A 88 -3.04 22.76 -13.58
CA LEU A 88 -1.73 22.80 -12.93
C LEU A 88 -0.70 21.90 -13.63
N HIS A 89 -1.11 20.71 -14.07
CA HIS A 89 -0.25 19.81 -14.83
C HIS A 89 0.13 20.39 -16.21
N GLN A 90 -0.80 21.07 -16.88
CA GLN A 90 -0.53 21.72 -18.17
C GLN A 90 0.40 22.93 -18.02
N LEU A 91 0.28 23.70 -16.93
CA LEU A 91 1.18 24.81 -16.62
C LEU A 91 2.60 24.30 -16.35
N CYS A 92 2.73 23.26 -15.52
CA CYS A 92 4.03 22.66 -15.17
C CYS A 92 4.70 21.92 -16.34
N ARG A 93 3.95 21.50 -17.36
CA ARG A 93 4.48 20.84 -18.57
C ARG A 93 5.01 21.83 -19.61
N LYS A 94 4.66 23.11 -19.50
CA LYS A 94 4.96 24.14 -20.51
C LYS A 94 6.23 24.95 -20.21
N ASP A 95 6.78 24.79 -19.00
CA ASP A 95 8.10 25.27 -18.59
C ASP A 95 9.18 24.20 -18.86
#